data_AF-A0A6D1ADE7-F1
#
_entry.id   AF-A0A6D1ADE7-F1
#
_cell.length_a   1.000
_cell.length_b   1.000
_cell.length_c   1.000
_cell.angle_alpha   90.00
_cell.angle_beta   90.00
_cell.angle_gamma   90.00
#
_symmetry.space_group_name_H-M   'P 1'
#
loop_
_entity.id
_entity.type
_entity.pdbx_description
1 polymer ?
#
loop_
_entity_poly.entity_id
_entity_poly.type
_entity_poly.pdbx_seq_one_letter_code
_entity_poly.pdbx_strand_id
1 'polypeptide(L)' 'THTDLLIFTNHGRVYRIRAHEIPELNRQSKGTSFINIIPRLKVDEGEKVISMLAVDEYSDDKYLFTATKLGIIKKTSLS' A
#
# COMPACT_ATOMS: atom_id res chain seq x y z
N THR A 1 -6.20 -5.91 16.41
CA THR A 1 -6.74 -5.44 15.11
C THR A 1 -5.78 -5.90 14.02
N HIS A 2 -6.22 -6.85 13.20
CA HIS A 2 -5.41 -7.41 12.10
C HIS A 2 -5.68 -6.66 10.79
N THR A 3 -5.56 -5.33 10.82
CA THR A 3 -5.72 -4.50 9.62
C THR A 3 -4.45 -4.60 8.77
N ASP A 4 -4.61 -4.95 7.51
CA ASP A 4 -3.56 -4.90 6.51
C ASP A 4 -3.59 -3.54 5.80
N LEU A 5 -2.42 -2.99 5.51
CA LEU A 5 -2.26 -1.82 4.65
C LEU A 5 -1.69 -2.29 3.30
N LEU A 6 -2.46 -2.06 2.24
CA LEU A 6 -2.05 -2.28 0.86
C LEU A 6 -1.49 -0.98 0.30
N ILE A 7 -0.23 -1.01 -0.12
CA ILE A 7 0.51 0.16 -0.62
C ILE A 7 0.80 -0.06 -2.10
N PHE A 8 0.26 0.83 -2.93
CA PHE A 8 0.37 0.76 -4.38
C PHE A 8 1.48 1.68 -4.87
N THR A 9 2.21 1.24 -5.90
CA THR A 9 3.29 2.04 -6.52
C THR A 9 3.01 2.37 -7.98
N ASN A 10 3.69 3.39 -8.49
CA ASN A 10 3.65 3.80 -9.90
C ASN A 10 4.16 2.70 -10.87
N HIS A 11 4.87 1.68 -10.37
CA HIS A 11 5.30 0.51 -11.14
C HIS A 11 4.22 -0.60 -11.19
N GLY A 12 3.04 -0.36 -10.62
CA GLY A 12 1.95 -1.33 -10.58
C GLY A 12 2.17 -2.45 -9.56
N ARG A 13 3.07 -2.25 -8.59
CA ARG A 13 3.29 -3.20 -7.48
C ARG A 13 2.37 -2.87 -6.32
N VAL A 14 2.04 -3.91 -5.57
CA VAL A 14 1.28 -3.82 -4.32
C VAL A 14 2.11 -4.45 -3.21
N TYR A 15 2.37 -3.69 -2.16
CA TYR A 15 3.03 -4.17 -0.96
C TYR A 15 2.00 -4.27 0.16
N ARG A 16 1.95 -5.41 0.85
CA ARG A 16 1.12 -5.59 2.03
C ARG A 16 1.98 -5.49 3.27
N ILE A 17 1.61 -4.61 4.19
CA ILE A 17 2.20 -4.49 5.52
C ILE A 17 1.10 -4.63 6.56
N ARG A 18 1.41 -5.16 7.74
CA ARG A 18 0.43 -5.17 8.83
C ARG A 18 0.45 -3.82 9.52
N ALA A 19 -0.71 -3.26 9.85
CA ALA A 19 -0.77 -1.91 10.43
C ALA A 19 0.07 -1.77 11.72
N HIS A 20 0.17 -2.84 12.51
CA HIS A 20 0.98 -2.87 13.74
C HIS A 20 2.48 -2.99 13.52
N GLU A 21 2.95 -3.24 12.29
CA GLU A 21 4.37 -3.20 11.94
C GLU A 21 4.87 -1.76 11.77
N ILE A 22 3.95 -0.79 11.62
CA ILE A 22 4.31 0.62 11.60
C ILE A 22 4.64 1.05 13.05
N PRO A 23 5.85 1.57 13.30
CA PRO A 23 6.23 2.00 14.64
C PRO A 23 5.39 3.21 15.07
N GLU A 24 4.82 3.11 16.26
CA GLU A 24 4.13 4.24 16.89
C GLU A 24 5.16 5.26 17.36
N LEU A 25 5.02 6.50 16.88
CA LEU A 25 5.88 7.61 17.25
C LEU A 25 5.07 8.71 17.91
N ASN A 26 5.74 9.53 18.70
CA ASN A 26 5.09 10.66 19.36
C ASN A 26 4.52 11.63 18.32
N ARG A 27 3.44 12.33 18.64
CA ARG A 27 2.73 13.22 17.71
C ARG A 27 3.60 14.36 17.15
N GLN A 28 4.65 14.74 17.88
CA GLN A 28 5.64 15.75 17.46
C GLN A 28 6.75 15.19 16.56
N SER A 29 6.85 13.87 16.42
CA SER A 29 7.88 13.22 15.60
C SER A 29 7.55 13.33 14.10
N LYS A 30 8.59 13.37 13.26
CA LYS A 30 8.44 13.42 11.79
C LYS A 30 7.89 12.14 11.15
N GLY A 31 7.56 11.12 11.94
CA GLY A 31 7.16 9.80 11.45
C GLY A 31 8.35 8.95 10.96
N THR A 32 8.04 7.83 10.35
CA THR A 32 9.01 6.89 9.77
C THR A 32 8.99 6.99 8.24
N SER A 33 10.16 6.92 7.61
CA SER A 33 10.26 6.87 6.15
C SER A 33 9.62 5.60 5.60
N PHE A 34 8.88 5.71 4.48
CA PHE A 34 8.31 4.56 3.78
C PHE A 34 9.37 3.52 3.35
N ILE A 35 10.60 3.95 3.08
CA ILE A 35 11.71 3.05 2.72
C ILE A 35 12.02 2.08 3.87
N ASN A 36 11.90 2.54 5.12
CA ASN A 36 12.17 1.70 6.28
C ASN A 36 11.04 0.70 6.51
N ILE A 37 9.80 1.09 6.20
CA ILE A 37 8.59 0.25 6.35
C ILE A 37 8.50 -0.77 5.20
N ILE A 38 8.93 -0.38 4.00
CA ILE A 38 8.95 -1.22 2.80
C ILE A 38 10.38 -1.29 2.25
N PRO A 39 11.27 -2.12 2.82
CA PRO A 39 12.66 -2.21 2.36
C PRO A 39 12.81 -2.67 0.91
N ARG A 40 11.77 -3.31 0.34
CA ARG A 40 11.69 -3.76 -1.06
C ARG A 40 11.22 -2.68 -2.04
N LEU A 41 10.94 -1.47 -1.57
CA LEU A 41 10.54 -0.34 -2.41
C LEU A 41 11.78 0.18 -3.15
N LYS A 42 11.76 0.11 -4.48
CA LYS A 42 12.92 0.44 -5.29
C LYS A 42 12.97 1.92 -5.65
N VAL A 43 13.20 2.76 -4.64
CA VAL A 43 13.22 4.22 -4.83
C VAL A 43 14.30 4.66 -5.81
N ASP A 44 15.45 3.99 -5.83
CA ASP A 44 16.56 4.28 -6.76
C ASP A 44 16.19 4.00 -8.23
N GLU A 45 15.23 3.10 -8.48
CA GLU A 45 14.68 2.82 -9.82
C GLU A 45 13.49 3.74 -10.15
N GLY A 46 13.22 4.76 -9.33
CA GLY A 46 12.11 5.70 -9.54
C GLY A 46 10.74 5.19 -9.07
N GLU A 47 10.70 4.10 -8.30
CA GLU A 47 9.47 3.58 -7.72
C GLU A 47 8.95 4.51 -6.61
N LYS A 48 7.69 4.91 -6.71
CA LYS A 48 7.02 5.84 -5.80
C LYS A 48 5.68 5.27 -5.37
N VAL A 49 5.35 5.46 -4.10
CA VAL A 49 4.01 5.17 -3.56
C VAL A 49 3.00 6.13 -4.19
N ILE A 50 1.89 5.59 -4.70
CA ILE A 50 0.79 6.36 -5.30
C ILE A 50 -0.47 6.36 -4.45
N SER A 51 -0.73 5.28 -3.71
CA SER A 51 -1.90 5.17 -2.83
C SER A 51 -1.69 4.13 -1.74
N MET A 52 -2.48 4.24 -0.68
CA MET A 52 -2.54 3.29 0.42
C MET A 52 -4.00 3.00 0.74
N LEU A 53 -4.31 1.73 0.98
CA LEU A 53 -5.65 1.25 1.32
C LEU A 53 -5.58 0.38 2.57
N ALA A 54 -6.39 0.67 3.57
CA ALA A 54 -6.57 -0.20 4.73
C ALA A 54 -7.61 -1.28 4.41
N VAL A 55 -7.28 -2.53 4.71
CA VAL A 55 -8.13 -3.70 4.54
C VAL A 55 -8.22 -4.42 5.87
N ASP A 56 -9.40 -4.37 6.48
CA ASP A 56 -9.69 -5.10 7.71
C ASP A 56 -10.09 -6.55 7.45
N GLU A 57 -10.68 -6.82 6.28
CA GLU A 57 -11.20 -8.13 5.90
C GLU A 57 -11.20 -8.29 4.37
N TYR A 58 -10.75 -9.47 3.93
CA TYR A 58 -10.77 -9.92 2.54
C TYR A 58 -12.06 -10.71 2.30
N SER A 59 -12.94 -10.19 1.44
CA SER A 59 -14.25 -10.77 1.16
C SER A 59 -14.54 -10.79 -0.34
N ASP A 60 -15.32 -11.77 -0.80
CA ASP A 60 -15.63 -12.01 -2.23
C ASP A 60 -16.47 -10.91 -2.89
N ASP A 61 -17.12 -10.08 -2.08
CA ASP A 61 -17.91 -8.92 -2.52
C ASP A 61 -17.08 -7.64 -2.66
N LYS A 62 -15.81 -7.65 -2.23
CA LYS A 62 -14.88 -6.53 -2.34
C LYS A 62 -13.94 -6.69 -3.53
N TYR A 63 -13.66 -5.57 -4.18
CA TYR A 63 -12.81 -5.53 -5.36
C TYR A 63 -11.86 -4.35 -5.30
N LEU A 64 -10.62 -4.59 -5.73
CA LEU A 64 -9.65 -3.55 -6.05
C LEU A 64 -9.89 -3.07 -7.47
N PHE A 65 -10.27 -1.80 -7.59
CA PHE A 65 -10.40 -1.12 -8.86
C PHE A 65 -9.15 -0.26 -9.11
N THR A 66 -8.36 -0.62 -10.10
CA THR A 66 -7.15 0.13 -10.46
C THR A 66 -7.29 0.75 -11.83
N ALA A 67 -6.77 1.96 -11.99
CA ALA A 67 -6.74 2.69 -13.24
C ALA A 67 -5.33 3.20 -13.51
N THR A 68 -4.89 3.08 -14.77
CA THR A 68 -3.58 3.55 -15.23
C THR A 68 -3.70 4.86 -15.99
N LYS A 69 -2.57 5.58 -16.13
CA LYS A 69 -2.51 6.83 -16.92
C LYS A 69 -2.92 6.65 -18.39
N LEU A 70 -2.78 5.44 -18.93
CA LEU A 70 -3.17 5.11 -20.32
C LEU A 70 -4.65 4.71 -20.44
N GLY A 71 -5.44 4.84 -19.38
CA GLY A 71 -6.87 4.50 -19.39
C GLY A 71 -7.17 3.01 -19.26
N ILE A 72 -6.17 2.16 -19.02
CA ILE A 72 -6.40 0.74 -18.74
C ILE A 72 -6.92 0.61 -17.31
N ILE A 73 -8.04 -0.10 -17.18
CA ILE A 73 -8.72 -0.39 -15.92
C ILE A 73 -8.60 -1.89 -15.62
N LYS A 74 -8.35 -2.24 -14.36
CA LYS A 74 -8.37 -3.62 -13.88
C LYS A 74 -9.20 -3.71 -12.59
N LYS A 75 -10.15 -4.65 -12.58
CA LYS A 75 -10.90 -5.04 -11.39
C LYS A 75 -10.34 -6.38 -10.90
N THR A 76 -9.88 -6.44 -9.65
CA THR A 76 -9.32 -7.65 -9.03
C THR A 76 -10.14 -8.00 -7.79
N SER A 77 -10.53 -9.27 -7.61
CA SER A 77 -11.16 -9.71 -6.36
C SER A 77 -10.22 -9.42 -5.20
N LEU A 78 -10.77 -8.98 -4.07
CA LEU A 78 -9.98 -8.82 -2.85
C LEU A 78 -9.81 -10.15 -2.12
N SER A 79 -10.69 -11.15 -2.34
CA SER A 79 -10.60 -12.46 -1.69
C SER A 79 -9.38 -13.31 -2.04
#